data_AF-E3BFA7-F1
#
_entry.id   AF-E3BFA7-F1
#
_cell.length_a   1.000
_cell.length_b   1.000
_cell.length_c   1.000
_cell.angle_alpha   90.00
_cell.angle_beta   90.00
_cell.angle_gamma   90.00
#
_symmetry.space_group_name_H-M   'P 1'
#
loop_
_entity.id
_entity.type
_entity.pdbx_description
1 polymer ?
#
loop_
_entity_poly.entity_id
_entity_poly.type
_entity_poly.pdbx_seq_one_letter_code
_entity_poly.pdbx_strand_id
1 'polypeptide(L)'
;MNYATSFESKYYPFLLCTPRKKTFKHQLIRVTDGLVLIRLGKIEYAVEPGQEFWLPFDTLTSLTFTPQSECERVEISSRVVKNFPKQAGYLKSDELIIGLLDRLKTIASTDITNDYLKLIMYELTLQKPQLKENQTTKDIKDWREVSSQLSQELRYMLMIREAQKQIQSGKSRSDVILHFFQNDEELVDNLENAILGTKL
;
A
#
# COMPACT_ATOMS: atom_id res chain seq x y z
N MET A 1 -0.92 -16.25 -17.28
CA MET A 1 0.48 -16.17 -17.77
C MET A 1 1.44 -16.16 -16.58
N ASN A 2 2.45 -17.02 -16.58
CA ASN A 2 3.48 -17.08 -15.52
C ASN A 2 4.67 -16.20 -15.91
N TYR A 3 4.59 -14.89 -15.67
CA TYR A 3 5.72 -14.00 -15.89
C TYR A 3 6.73 -14.12 -14.73
N ALA A 4 8.03 -14.11 -15.07
CA ALA A 4 9.10 -14.11 -14.08
C ALA A 4 9.10 -12.81 -13.26
N THR A 5 8.84 -11.69 -13.92
CA THR A 5 8.71 -10.36 -13.33
C THR A 5 7.66 -9.57 -14.12
N SER A 6 6.90 -8.69 -13.45
CA SER A 6 5.92 -7.81 -14.07
C SER A 6 5.94 -6.44 -13.43
N PHE A 7 5.56 -5.42 -14.19
CA PHE A 7 5.33 -4.06 -13.69
C PHE A 7 3.88 -3.65 -13.93
N GLU A 8 3.31 -2.96 -12.95
CA GLU A 8 2.02 -2.28 -13.07
C GLU A 8 2.14 -0.87 -12.47
N SER A 9 1.46 0.09 -13.11
CA SER A 9 1.14 1.39 -12.51
C SER A 9 -0.37 1.44 -12.36
N LYS A 10 -0.84 1.82 -11.16
CA LYS A 10 -2.25 1.75 -10.82
C LYS A 10 -2.70 2.94 -9.98
N TYR A 11 -3.81 3.52 -10.43
CA TYR A 11 -4.57 4.52 -9.70
C TYR A 11 -5.69 3.85 -8.89
N TYR A 12 -5.85 4.29 -7.64
CA TYR A 12 -6.86 3.83 -6.70
C TYR A 12 -7.77 5.01 -6.34
N PRO A 13 -8.91 5.21 -7.04
CA PRO A 13 -9.80 6.33 -6.79
C PRO A 13 -10.42 6.30 -5.38
N PHE A 14 -10.60 5.10 -4.84
CA PHE A 14 -11.24 4.85 -3.55
C PHE A 14 -10.33 4.00 -2.66
N LEU A 15 -10.65 3.96 -1.38
CA LEU A 15 -10.01 3.13 -0.37
C LEU A 15 -10.06 1.66 -0.79
N LEU A 16 -8.90 1.03 -0.88
CA LEU A 16 -8.79 -0.40 -1.11
C LEU A 16 -8.01 -1.07 0.01
N CYS A 17 -8.66 -1.98 0.73
CA CYS A 17 -8.03 -2.84 1.72
C CYS A 17 -7.90 -4.26 1.19
N THR A 18 -6.68 -4.79 1.13
CA THR A 18 -6.44 -6.18 0.74
C THR A 18 -6.49 -7.09 1.97
N PRO A 19 -6.94 -8.35 1.83
CA PRO A 19 -6.93 -9.30 2.94
C PRO A 19 -5.51 -9.59 3.39
N ARG A 20 -5.33 -9.86 4.69
CA ARG A 20 -4.05 -10.24 5.25
C ARG A 20 -3.69 -11.66 4.81
N LYS A 21 -2.69 -11.79 3.93
CA LYS A 21 -2.23 -13.07 3.39
C LYS A 21 -0.73 -13.06 3.13
N LYS A 22 -0.15 -14.25 3.00
CA LYS A 22 1.25 -14.41 2.57
C LYS A 22 1.39 -13.98 1.11
N THR A 23 2.40 -13.18 0.82
CA THR A 23 2.73 -12.80 -0.56
C THR A 23 3.26 -14.02 -1.32
N PHE A 24 2.75 -14.25 -2.53
CA PHE A 24 3.23 -15.33 -3.40
C PHE A 24 4.38 -14.92 -4.33
N LYS A 25 4.73 -13.64 -4.30
CA LYS A 25 5.78 -12.99 -5.09
C LYS A 25 6.53 -12.02 -4.20
N HIS A 26 7.77 -11.71 -4.57
CA HIS A 26 8.39 -10.49 -4.06
C HIS A 26 7.73 -9.28 -4.72
N GLN A 27 7.67 -8.15 -4.01
CA GLN A 27 7.08 -6.91 -4.52
C GLN A 27 7.95 -5.72 -4.15
N LEU A 28 8.25 -4.88 -5.13
CA LEU A 28 8.63 -3.48 -4.92
C LEU A 28 7.37 -2.65 -5.11
N ILE A 29 7.05 -1.78 -4.16
CA ILE A 29 5.94 -0.82 -4.24
C ILE A 29 6.53 0.59 -4.14
N ARG A 30 6.26 1.44 -5.11
CA ARG A 30 6.58 2.87 -5.08
C ARG A 30 5.28 3.66 -5.06
N VAL A 31 5.16 4.61 -4.15
CA VAL A 31 4.02 5.51 -4.09
C VAL A 31 4.38 6.77 -4.86
N THR A 32 3.59 7.11 -5.88
CA THR A 32 3.78 8.34 -6.67
C THR A 32 2.85 9.43 -6.19
N ASP A 33 1.67 9.08 -5.70
CA ASP A 33 0.73 10.00 -5.06
C ASP A 33 -0.13 9.30 -4.00
N GLY A 34 -0.66 10.06 -3.05
CA GLY A 34 -1.47 9.56 -1.93
C GLY A 34 -0.67 8.82 -0.87
N LEU A 35 -1.25 7.77 -0.28
CA LEU A 35 -0.66 7.04 0.85
C LEU A 35 -0.97 5.55 0.78
N VAL A 36 0.04 4.72 1.04
CA VAL A 36 -0.12 3.27 1.14
C VAL A 36 0.28 2.78 2.52
N LEU A 37 -0.60 2.03 3.18
CA LEU A 37 -0.32 1.40 4.47
C LEU A 37 -0.01 -0.08 4.27
N ILE A 38 1.17 -0.49 4.73
CA ILE A 38 1.66 -1.86 4.62
C ILE A 38 1.70 -2.48 6.01
N ARG A 39 0.80 -3.42 6.28
CA ARG A 39 0.70 -4.07 7.58
C ARG A 39 1.66 -5.24 7.70
N LEU A 40 2.66 -5.12 8.56
CA LEU A 40 3.56 -6.21 8.92
C LEU A 40 3.51 -6.46 10.42
N GLY A 41 3.13 -7.68 10.81
CA GLY A 41 2.93 -8.01 12.22
C GLY A 41 1.79 -7.17 12.83
N LYS A 42 2.14 -6.33 13.81
CA LYS A 42 1.21 -5.42 14.52
C LYS A 42 1.27 -3.97 14.02
N ILE A 43 2.21 -3.65 13.12
CA ILE A 43 2.48 -2.27 12.68
C ILE A 43 1.96 -2.09 11.26
N GLU A 44 1.39 -0.92 10.98
CA GLU A 44 1.00 -0.46 9.63
C GLU A 44 1.97 0.63 9.20
N TYR A 45 2.93 0.25 8.35
CA TYR A 45 3.97 1.15 7.85
C TYR A 45 3.38 2.07 6.78
N ALA A 46 3.54 3.39 6.98
CA ALA A 46 3.06 4.43 6.08
C ALA A 46 4.09 4.69 4.96
N VAL A 47 3.72 4.42 3.72
CA VAL A 47 4.53 4.68 2.52
C VAL A 47 3.96 5.87 1.78
N GLU A 48 4.72 6.96 1.78
CA GLU A 48 4.33 8.28 1.27
C GLU A 48 4.88 8.51 -0.15
N PRO A 49 4.42 9.56 -0.86
CA PRO A 49 4.89 9.85 -2.22
C PRO A 49 6.42 9.98 -2.28
N GLY A 50 7.01 9.37 -3.30
CA GLY A 50 8.46 9.31 -3.49
C GLY A 50 9.18 8.26 -2.64
N GLN A 51 8.46 7.46 -1.84
CA GLN A 51 9.04 6.35 -1.09
C GLN A 51 8.80 5.01 -1.79
N GLU A 52 9.80 4.12 -1.67
CA GLU A 52 9.71 2.73 -2.10
C GLU A 52 9.76 1.76 -0.92
N PHE A 53 8.95 0.71 -1.00
CA PHE A 53 8.87 -0.34 0.00
C PHE A 53 9.02 -1.72 -0.63
N TRP A 54 9.92 -2.52 -0.06
CA TRP A 54 10.18 -3.89 -0.46
C TRP A 54 9.42 -4.89 0.42
N LEU A 55 8.73 -5.82 -0.24
CA LEU A 55 8.06 -6.96 0.36
C LEU A 55 8.65 -8.25 -0.20
N PRO A 56 9.38 -9.03 0.61
CA PRO A 56 9.83 -10.36 0.23
C PRO A 56 8.66 -11.30 -0.05
N PHE A 57 8.91 -12.34 -0.83
CA PHE A 57 8.05 -13.52 -0.91
C PHE A 57 7.79 -14.12 0.48
N ASP A 58 6.62 -14.75 0.65
CA ASP A 58 6.15 -15.40 1.88
C ASP A 58 5.97 -14.44 3.08
N THR A 59 5.83 -13.14 2.79
CA THR A 59 5.57 -12.12 3.82
C THR A 59 4.08 -12.06 4.11
N LEU A 60 3.67 -12.30 5.36
CA LEU A 60 2.28 -12.12 5.80
C LEU A 60 1.97 -10.62 5.92
N THR A 61 1.22 -10.08 4.97
CA THR A 61 0.93 -8.65 4.89
C THR A 61 -0.50 -8.37 4.45
N SER A 62 -0.98 -7.16 4.73
CA SER A 62 -2.13 -6.54 4.06
C SER A 62 -1.73 -5.14 3.62
N LEU A 63 -2.27 -4.71 2.50
CA LEU A 63 -2.07 -3.39 1.90
C LEU A 63 -3.37 -2.60 1.99
N THR A 64 -3.28 -1.34 2.41
CA THR A 64 -4.35 -0.34 2.30
C THR A 64 -3.88 0.77 1.37
N PHE A 65 -4.61 1.02 0.29
CA PHE A 65 -4.40 2.18 -0.59
C PHE A 65 -5.42 3.24 -0.19
N THR A 66 -5.00 4.43 0.21
CA THR A 66 -5.94 5.52 0.50
C THR A 66 -6.60 6.01 -0.78
N PRO A 67 -7.76 6.69 -0.70
CA PRO A 67 -8.38 7.31 -1.87
C PRO A 67 -7.38 8.19 -2.63
N GLN A 68 -7.56 8.24 -3.94
CA GLN A 68 -6.73 9.00 -4.88
C GLN A 68 -5.23 8.64 -4.85
N SER A 69 -4.87 7.42 -4.41
CA SER A 69 -3.46 7.00 -4.44
C SER A 69 -3.05 6.52 -5.81
N GLU A 70 -1.82 6.81 -6.19
CA GLU A 70 -1.16 6.23 -7.36
C GLU A 70 0.09 5.49 -6.91
N CYS A 71 0.23 4.24 -7.37
CA CYS A 71 1.41 3.46 -7.06
C CYS A 71 1.90 2.64 -8.25
N GLU A 72 3.20 2.44 -8.27
CA GLU A 72 3.90 1.54 -9.16
C GLU A 72 4.28 0.28 -8.39
N ARG A 73 4.12 -0.88 -9.01
CA ARG A 73 4.49 -2.16 -8.42
C ARG A 73 5.27 -3.00 -9.41
N VAL A 74 6.42 -3.50 -8.96
CA VAL A 74 7.15 -4.58 -9.63
C VAL A 74 6.93 -5.86 -8.82
N GLU A 75 6.36 -6.88 -9.44
CA GLU A 75 6.21 -8.20 -8.83
C GLU A 75 7.20 -9.19 -9.43
N ILE A 76 7.88 -9.95 -8.58
CA ILE A 76 8.87 -10.96 -9.01
C ILE A 76 8.44 -12.33 -8.50
N SER A 77 8.33 -13.28 -9.42
CA SER A 77 7.98 -14.67 -9.13
C SER A 77 8.95 -15.29 -8.13
N SER A 78 8.42 -16.03 -7.16
CA SER A 78 9.22 -16.78 -6.18
C SER A 78 10.14 -17.85 -6.81
N ARG A 79 9.93 -18.19 -8.09
CA ARG A 79 10.79 -19.11 -8.86
C ARG A 79 12.08 -18.46 -9.35
N VAL A 80 12.19 -17.13 -9.30
CA VAL A 80 13.41 -16.43 -9.68
C VAL A 80 14.47 -16.64 -8.60
N VAL A 81 15.51 -17.39 -8.94
CA VAL A 81 16.61 -17.70 -8.03
C VAL A 81 17.66 -16.57 -8.10
N LYS A 82 17.48 -15.54 -7.29
CA LYS A 82 18.45 -14.46 -7.05
C LYS A 82 18.53 -14.14 -5.55
N ASN A 83 19.61 -13.50 -5.13
CA ASN A 83 19.82 -13.10 -3.73
C ASN A 83 19.04 -11.83 -3.39
N PHE A 84 17.71 -11.89 -3.46
CA PHE A 84 16.86 -10.77 -3.07
C PHE A 84 16.91 -10.53 -1.55
N PRO A 85 16.67 -9.29 -1.09
CA PRO A 85 16.59 -8.98 0.32
C PRO A 85 15.48 -9.80 0.99
N LYS A 86 15.84 -10.48 2.09
CA LYS A 86 14.92 -11.32 2.87
C LYS A 86 14.08 -10.53 3.86
N GLN A 87 14.48 -9.29 4.17
CA GLN A 87 13.79 -8.40 5.09
C GLN A 87 12.92 -7.43 4.30
N ALA A 88 11.68 -7.23 4.77
CA ALA A 88 10.81 -6.16 4.29
C ALA A 88 11.24 -4.80 4.83
N GLY A 89 10.97 -3.73 4.09
CA GLY A 89 11.23 -2.38 4.56
C GLY A 89 11.35 -1.35 3.45
N TYR A 90 11.62 -0.12 3.85
CA TYR A 90 11.86 0.99 2.94
C TYR A 90 13.18 0.81 2.23
N LEU A 91 13.20 1.08 0.94
CA LEU A 91 14.45 1.24 0.22
C LEU A 91 14.99 2.66 0.42
N LYS A 92 16.30 2.81 0.29
CA LYS A 92 16.88 4.14 0.08
C LYS A 92 16.54 4.52 -1.36
N SER A 93 16.07 5.74 -1.58
CA SER A 93 15.81 6.25 -2.93
C SER A 93 17.04 6.04 -3.81
N ASP A 94 16.81 5.37 -4.92
CA ASP A 94 17.82 4.94 -5.87
C ASP A 94 17.42 5.51 -7.22
N GLU A 95 18.20 6.47 -7.72
CA GLU A 95 17.90 7.20 -8.95
C GLU A 95 17.80 6.28 -10.16
N LEU A 96 18.55 5.17 -10.17
CA LEU A 96 18.50 4.19 -11.26
C LEU A 96 17.18 3.42 -11.20
N ILE A 97 16.79 2.89 -10.04
CA ILE A 97 15.49 2.20 -9.89
C ILE A 97 14.34 3.14 -10.27
N ILE A 98 14.36 4.37 -9.76
CA ILE A 98 13.35 5.39 -10.04
C ILE A 98 13.27 5.67 -11.55
N GLY A 99 14.40 5.95 -12.19
CA GLY A 99 14.44 6.21 -13.63
C GLY A 99 13.94 5.04 -14.46
N LEU A 100 14.24 3.80 -14.07
CA LEU A 100 13.74 2.61 -14.75
C LEU A 100 12.23 2.45 -14.61
N LEU A 101 11.68 2.67 -13.40
CA LEU A 101 10.23 2.65 -13.16
C LEU A 101 9.51 3.74 -13.98
N ASP A 102 10.07 4.94 -14.01
CA ASP A 102 9.50 6.05 -14.78
C ASP A 102 9.48 5.75 -16.27
N ARG A 103 10.53 5.10 -16.80
CA ARG A 103 10.59 4.67 -18.20
C ARG A 103 9.59 3.55 -18.50
N LEU A 104 9.41 2.58 -17.59
CA LEU A 104 8.48 1.47 -17.76
C LEU A 104 7.03 1.90 -17.99
N LYS A 105 6.61 3.08 -17.51
CA LYS A 105 5.29 3.65 -17.81
C LYS A 105 5.06 3.98 -19.29
N THR A 106 6.13 4.23 -20.04
CA THR A 106 6.09 4.79 -21.40
C THR A 106 6.54 3.82 -22.49
N ILE A 107 7.15 2.69 -22.11
CA ILE A 107 7.68 1.71 -23.05
C ILE A 107 6.54 0.85 -23.61
N ALA A 108 6.34 0.92 -24.93
CA ALA A 108 5.37 0.08 -25.64
C ALA A 108 5.93 -1.30 -26.03
N SER A 109 7.26 -1.44 -26.16
CA SER A 109 7.90 -2.69 -26.60
C SER A 109 8.10 -3.67 -25.46
N THR A 110 7.51 -4.85 -25.58
CA THR A 110 7.64 -5.95 -24.60
C THR A 110 9.09 -6.36 -24.35
N ASP A 111 9.94 -6.40 -25.38
CA ASP A 111 11.33 -6.83 -25.24
C ASP A 111 12.14 -5.81 -24.43
N ILE A 112 11.95 -4.52 -24.71
CA ILE A 112 12.60 -3.43 -23.96
C ILE A 112 12.09 -3.42 -22.51
N THR A 113 10.78 -3.59 -22.31
CA THR A 113 10.19 -3.74 -20.97
C THR A 113 10.85 -4.87 -20.20
N ASN A 114 11.04 -6.05 -20.82
CA ASN A 114 11.70 -7.18 -20.18
C ASN A 114 13.15 -6.88 -19.78
N ASP A 115 13.90 -6.14 -20.60
CA ASP A 115 15.28 -5.76 -20.28
C ASP A 115 15.36 -4.75 -19.12
N TYR A 116 14.44 -3.78 -19.06
CA TYR A 116 14.33 -2.87 -17.93
C TYR A 116 13.97 -3.62 -16.64
N LEU A 117 13.03 -4.57 -16.71
CA LEU A 117 12.67 -5.41 -15.57
C LEU A 117 13.86 -6.26 -15.10
N LYS A 118 14.69 -6.80 -16.01
CA LYS A 118 15.91 -7.54 -15.62
C LYS A 118 16.89 -6.65 -14.86
N LEU A 119 17.05 -5.39 -15.28
CA LEU A 119 17.91 -4.43 -14.61
C LEU A 119 17.37 -4.06 -13.23
N ILE A 120 16.07 -3.73 -13.11
CA ILE A 120 15.43 -3.50 -11.80
C ILE A 120 15.64 -4.71 -10.88
N MET A 121 15.44 -5.93 -11.38
CA MET A 121 15.68 -7.13 -10.57
C MET A 121 17.13 -7.25 -10.11
N TYR A 122 18.10 -6.85 -10.94
CA TYR A 122 19.50 -6.86 -10.55
C TYR A 122 19.75 -5.83 -9.43
N GLU A 123 19.30 -4.59 -9.62
CA GLU A 123 19.44 -3.53 -8.63
C GLU A 123 18.80 -3.90 -7.29
N LEU A 124 17.62 -4.52 -7.32
CA LEU A 124 16.93 -4.99 -6.11
C LEU A 124 17.75 -6.00 -5.28
N THR A 125 18.66 -6.77 -5.90
CA THR A 125 19.56 -7.67 -5.14
C THR A 125 20.65 -6.94 -4.36
N LEU A 126 20.94 -5.69 -4.73
CA LEU A 126 21.94 -4.85 -4.08
C LEU A 126 21.34 -4.03 -2.92
N GLN A 127 20.01 -3.92 -2.88
CA GLN A 127 19.31 -3.11 -1.91
C GLN A 127 19.34 -3.70 -0.50
N LYS A 128 19.24 -2.83 0.50
CA LYS A 128 19.20 -3.19 1.93
C LYS A 128 17.98 -2.53 2.58
N PRO A 129 16.78 -3.12 2.41
CA PRO A 129 15.56 -2.56 2.97
C PRO A 129 15.66 -2.39 4.48
N GLN A 130 15.15 -1.27 4.98
CA GLN A 130 15.14 -0.97 6.41
C GLN A 130 13.71 -0.81 6.90
N LEU A 131 13.37 -1.57 7.94
CA LEU A 131 12.06 -1.47 8.57
C LEU A 131 12.18 -0.46 9.72
N LYS A 132 11.68 0.75 9.49
CA LYS A 132 11.69 1.86 10.46
C LYS A 132 10.31 2.48 10.55
N GLU A 133 9.88 2.85 11.76
CA GLU A 133 8.65 3.61 11.97
C GLU A 133 8.95 5.10 11.72
N ASN A 134 8.50 5.63 10.57
CA ASN A 134 8.50 7.08 10.32
C ASN A 134 7.42 7.76 11.18
N GLN A 135 7.40 9.10 11.19
CA GLN A 135 6.45 9.85 12.02
C GLN A 135 5.00 9.51 11.66
N THR A 136 4.67 9.48 10.37
CA THR A 136 3.34 9.11 9.85
C THR A 136 2.90 7.72 10.30
N THR A 137 3.80 6.73 10.33
CA THR A 137 3.53 5.39 10.87
C THR A 137 3.14 5.44 12.34
N LYS A 138 3.81 6.28 13.15
CA LYS A 138 3.48 6.44 14.57
C LYS A 138 2.15 7.16 14.74
N ASP A 139 1.91 8.22 13.98
CA ASP A 139 0.66 8.98 14.05
C ASP A 139 -0.56 8.13 13.66
N ILE A 140 -0.39 7.24 12.66
CA ILE A 140 -1.41 6.26 12.25
C ILE A 140 -1.60 5.19 13.31
N LYS A 141 -0.54 4.73 13.99
CA LYS A 141 -0.68 3.76 15.07
C LYS A 141 -1.53 4.31 16.21
N ASP A 142 -1.34 5.58 16.54
CA ASP A 142 -1.99 6.26 17.65
C ASP A 142 -3.18 7.13 17.20
N TRP A 143 -3.75 6.86 16.02
CA TRP A 143 -4.73 7.74 15.35
C TRP A 143 -6.01 8.04 16.16
N ARG A 144 -6.34 7.21 17.14
CA ARG A 144 -7.50 7.40 18.03
C ARG A 144 -7.21 8.29 19.23
N GLU A 145 -5.93 8.51 19.53
CA GLU A 145 -5.51 9.31 20.66
C GLU A 145 -5.72 10.80 20.37
N VAL A 146 -6.14 11.56 21.38
CA VAL A 146 -6.38 13.00 21.27
C VAL A 146 -5.10 13.75 20.86
N SER A 147 -3.93 13.22 21.25
CA SER A 147 -2.61 13.77 20.94
C SER A 147 -2.10 13.49 19.53
N SER A 148 -2.80 12.67 18.73
CA SER A 148 -2.37 12.33 17.38
C SER A 148 -2.30 13.58 16.49
N GLN A 149 -1.23 13.73 15.71
CA GLN A 149 -1.08 14.84 14.76
C GLN A 149 -1.67 14.52 13.37
N LEU A 150 -2.38 13.41 13.24
CA LEU A 150 -2.96 12.96 11.97
C LEU A 150 -4.02 13.94 11.47
N SER A 151 -4.02 14.20 10.15
CA SER A 151 -5.03 15.06 9.52
C SER A 151 -6.44 14.50 9.70
N GLN A 152 -7.43 15.39 9.66
CA GLN A 152 -8.83 15.00 9.84
C GLN A 152 -9.30 14.05 8.73
N GLU A 153 -8.84 14.26 7.50
CA GLU A 153 -9.15 13.41 6.35
C GLU A 153 -8.64 11.98 6.57
N LEU A 154 -7.39 11.82 7.01
CA LEU A 154 -6.81 10.51 7.31
C LEU A 154 -7.50 9.84 8.49
N ARG A 155 -7.90 10.60 9.52
CA ARG A 155 -8.71 10.07 10.63
C ARG A 155 -10.05 9.52 10.14
N TYR A 156 -10.78 10.27 9.33
CA TYR A 156 -12.06 9.79 8.78
C TYR A 156 -11.87 8.55 7.89
N MET A 157 -10.81 8.50 7.10
CA MET A 157 -10.48 7.30 6.31
C MET A 157 -10.24 6.08 7.21
N LEU A 158 -9.45 6.22 8.27
CA LEU A 158 -9.21 5.12 9.23
C LEU A 158 -10.49 4.71 9.97
N MET A 159 -11.37 5.66 10.29
CA MET A 159 -12.68 5.37 10.89
C MET A 159 -13.57 4.57 9.92
N ILE A 160 -13.73 5.01 8.68
CA ILE A 160 -14.52 4.30 7.68
C ILE A 160 -13.96 2.90 7.42
N ARG A 161 -12.63 2.77 7.38
CA ARG A 161 -11.96 1.48 7.21
C ARG A 161 -12.32 0.50 8.34
N GLU A 162 -12.30 0.95 9.59
CA GLU A 162 -12.68 0.11 10.73
C GLU A 162 -14.19 -0.17 10.77
N ALA A 163 -15.02 0.79 10.37
CA ALA A 163 -16.47 0.60 10.22
C ALA A 163 -16.79 -0.50 9.19
N GLN A 164 -16.19 -0.41 7.99
CA GLN A 164 -16.34 -1.41 6.93
C GLN A 164 -15.94 -2.81 7.41
N LYS A 165 -14.81 -2.90 8.12
CA LYS A 165 -14.33 -4.16 8.70
C LYS A 165 -15.30 -4.74 9.75
N GLN A 166 -15.90 -3.89 10.58
CA GLN A 166 -16.88 -4.34 11.59
C GLN A 166 -18.15 -4.89 10.92
N ILE A 167 -18.64 -4.24 9.87
CA ILE A 167 -19.80 -4.71 9.10
C ILE A 167 -19.49 -6.02 8.38
N GLN A 168 -18.31 -6.14 7.74
CA GLN A 168 -17.85 -7.39 7.14
C GLN A 168 -17.68 -8.54 8.16
N SER A 169 -17.55 -8.20 9.45
CA SER A 169 -17.51 -9.16 10.56
C SER A 169 -18.89 -9.46 11.17
N GLY A 170 -19.98 -8.96 10.56
CA GLY A 170 -21.36 -9.25 10.93
C GLY A 170 -22.02 -8.26 11.90
N LYS A 171 -21.39 -7.13 12.22
CA LYS A 171 -22.05 -6.09 13.04
C LYS A 171 -23.07 -5.31 12.21
N SER A 172 -24.15 -4.87 12.87
CA SER A 172 -25.18 -4.08 12.20
C SER A 172 -24.64 -2.69 11.81
N ARG A 173 -25.10 -2.16 10.66
CA ARG A 173 -24.72 -0.81 10.19
C ARG A 173 -25.05 0.26 11.23
N SER A 174 -26.24 0.21 11.83
CA SER A 174 -26.69 1.17 12.83
C SER A 174 -25.79 1.20 14.07
N ASP A 175 -25.37 0.03 14.58
CA ASP A 175 -24.47 -0.02 15.74
C ASP A 175 -23.08 0.55 15.41
N VAL A 176 -22.59 0.28 14.20
CA VAL A 176 -21.30 0.77 13.72
C VAL A 176 -21.33 2.30 13.55
N ILE A 177 -22.43 2.83 13.00
CA ILE A 177 -22.60 4.27 12.81
C ILE A 177 -22.75 5.00 14.14
N LEU A 178 -23.50 4.45 15.09
CA LEU A 178 -23.56 4.98 16.45
C LEU A 178 -22.16 5.01 17.09
N HIS A 179 -21.40 3.92 16.97
CA HIS A 179 -20.11 3.76 17.63
C HIS A 179 -19.02 4.69 17.06
N PHE A 180 -18.91 4.81 15.74
CA PHE A 180 -17.85 5.59 15.11
C PHE A 180 -18.26 7.02 14.77
N PHE A 181 -19.52 7.26 14.43
CA PHE A 181 -19.98 8.53 13.86
C PHE A 181 -21.10 9.19 14.68
N GLN A 182 -21.43 8.67 15.87
CA GLN A 182 -22.43 9.25 16.78
C GLN A 182 -23.81 9.46 16.12
N ASN A 183 -24.21 8.55 15.23
CA ASN A 183 -25.45 8.63 14.43
C ASN A 183 -25.49 9.77 13.39
N ASP A 184 -24.35 10.36 13.03
CA ASP A 184 -24.26 11.32 11.92
C ASP A 184 -24.29 10.59 10.56
N GLU A 185 -25.50 10.24 10.11
CA GLU A 185 -25.74 9.55 8.84
C GLU A 185 -25.35 10.40 7.62
N GLU A 186 -25.48 11.72 7.68
CA GLU A 186 -25.10 12.63 6.59
C GLU A 186 -23.58 12.63 6.40
N LEU A 187 -22.81 12.70 7.48
CA LEU A 187 -21.36 12.53 7.44
C LEU A 187 -21.00 11.16 6.85
N VAL A 188 -21.66 10.08 7.28
CA VAL A 188 -21.37 8.74 6.76
C VAL A 188 -21.65 8.63 5.27
N ASP A 189 -22.79 9.10 4.77
CA ASP A 189 -23.10 9.10 3.34
C ASP A 189 -22.05 9.90 2.53
N ASN A 190 -21.61 11.05 3.05
CA ASN A 190 -20.54 11.83 2.42
C ASN A 190 -19.20 11.08 2.38
N LEU A 191 -18.83 10.43 3.49
CA LEU A 191 -17.60 9.65 3.57
C LEU A 191 -17.66 8.38 2.70
N GLU A 192 -18.81 7.71 2.61
CA GLU A 192 -19.03 6.56 1.71
C GLU A 192 -18.76 6.96 0.25
N ASN A 193 -19.32 8.09 -0.19
CA ASN A 193 -19.11 8.60 -1.55
C ASN A 193 -17.66 9.02 -1.81
N ALA A 194 -17.02 9.73 -0.86
CA ALA A 194 -15.68 10.26 -1.04
C ALA A 194 -14.57 9.22 -0.86
N ILE A 195 -14.74 8.25 0.04
CA ILE A 195 -13.68 7.33 0.47
C ILE A 195 -13.89 5.93 -0.11
N LEU A 196 -15.11 5.39 -0.11
CA LEU A 196 -15.37 4.01 -0.54
C LEU A 196 -15.84 3.93 -2.00
N GLY A 197 -16.54 4.96 -2.49
CA GLY A 197 -17.26 4.91 -3.76
C GLY A 197 -18.48 3.99 -3.74
N THR A 198 -18.82 3.43 -2.58
CA THR A 198 -19.94 2.51 -2.34
C THR A 198 -20.43 2.66 -0.90
N LYS A 199 -21.68 2.24 -0.65
CA LYS A 199 -22.22 2.19 0.71
C LYS A 199 -21.55 1.10 1.56
N LEU A 200 -21.54 1.32 2.88
CA LEU A 200 -21.05 0.36 3.89
C LEU A 200 -21.94 -0.88 4.02
#